data_AF-A0A382F8W1-F1
#
_entry.id   AF-A0A382F8W1-F1
#
_cell.length_a   1.000
_cell.length_b   1.000
_cell.length_c   1.000
_cell.angle_alpha   90.00
_cell.angle_beta   90.00
_cell.angle_gamma   90.00
#
_symmetry.space_group_name_H-M   'P 1'
#
loop_
_entity.id
_entity.type
_entity.pdbx_description
1 polymer ?
#
loop_
_entity_poly.entity_id
_entity_poly.type
_entity_poly.pdbx_seq_one_letter_code
_entity_poly.pdbx_strand_id
1 'polypeptide(L)'
;MADKNVIPKASINSDTSKNLNRKGFLSWLSIGWLAFAGATGGFFTVMIRFLFPNVLFEPPQSFKIGFPDEFTKGKVDTRFKKKHAVWIVRNN
;
A
#
# COMPACT_ATOMS: atom_id res chain seq x y z
N MET A 1 31.24 -55.41 57.94
CA MET A 1 30.00 -55.45 57.15
C MET A 1 29.65 -54.01 56.81
N ALA A 2 29.56 -53.69 55.52
CA ALA A 2 29.48 -52.32 55.03
C ALA A 2 28.04 -51.80 55.09
N ASP A 3 27.80 -50.72 55.82
CA ASP A 3 26.54 -49.98 55.75
C ASP A 3 26.69 -48.83 54.76
N LYS A 4 25.85 -48.87 53.73
CA LYS A 4 25.96 -48.09 52.51
C LYS A 4 25.18 -46.81 52.74
N ASN A 5 25.87 -45.67 52.78
CA ASN A 5 25.22 -44.36 52.87
C ASN A 5 24.26 -44.17 51.67
N VAL A 6 22.95 -44.28 51.92
CA VAL A 6 21.92 -44.06 50.91
C VAL A 6 21.73 -42.57 50.74
N ILE A 7 22.22 -42.05 49.62
CA ILE A 7 21.97 -40.67 49.18
C ILE A 7 20.62 -40.68 48.44
N PRO A 8 19.58 -39.97 48.91
CA PRO A 8 18.32 -39.91 48.18
C PRO A 8 18.53 -39.19 46.85
N LYS A 9 18.13 -39.83 45.74
CA LYS A 9 18.11 -39.16 44.44
C LYS A 9 17.06 -38.05 44.49
N ALA A 10 17.49 -36.81 44.23
CA ALA A 10 16.58 -35.68 44.13
C ALA A 10 15.54 -35.94 43.04
N SER A 11 14.26 -35.70 43.36
CA SER A 11 13.10 -35.91 42.49
C SER A 11 12.94 -34.84 41.40
N ILE A 12 14.04 -34.22 40.98
CA ILE A 12 14.02 -33.29 39.86
C ILE A 12 13.99 -34.14 38.61
N ASN A 13 12.77 -34.53 38.23
CA ASN A 13 12.50 -34.80 36.83
C ASN A 13 12.83 -33.49 36.12
N SER A 14 13.92 -33.46 35.37
CA SER A 14 14.18 -32.39 34.43
C SER A 14 13.17 -32.56 33.28
N ASP A 15 11.89 -32.31 33.57
CA ASP A 15 10.85 -32.17 32.58
C ASP A 15 11.36 -31.15 31.59
N THR A 16 11.62 -31.63 30.37
CA THR A 16 12.13 -30.93 29.19
C THR A 16 12.01 -29.42 29.32
N SER A 17 12.93 -28.82 30.07
CA SER A 17 13.08 -27.39 30.13
C SER A 17 13.62 -27.07 28.77
N LYS A 18 12.80 -26.47 27.89
CA LYS A 18 13.32 -25.80 26.69
C LYS A 18 14.36 -24.82 27.19
N ASN A 19 15.61 -25.27 27.23
CA ASN A 19 16.77 -24.47 27.57
C ASN A 19 16.94 -23.53 26.37
N LEU A 20 16.25 -22.38 26.42
CA LEU A 20 16.33 -21.38 25.38
C LEU A 20 17.76 -20.85 25.39
N ASN A 21 18.57 -21.40 24.50
CA ASN A 21 19.94 -21.00 24.33
C ASN A 21 19.95 -19.53 23.87
N ARG A 22 20.82 -18.70 24.44
CA ARG A 22 20.95 -17.26 24.12
C ARG A 22 21.11 -17.03 22.61
N LYS A 23 21.80 -17.95 21.92
CA LYS A 23 21.94 -17.94 20.46
C LYS A 23 20.62 -18.23 19.72
N GLY A 24 19.80 -19.13 20.25
CA GLY A 24 18.47 -19.43 19.71
C GLY A 24 17.49 -18.27 19.88
N PHE A 25 17.56 -17.56 21.01
CA PHE A 25 16.80 -16.34 21.21
C PHE A 25 17.15 -15.26 20.18
N LEU A 26 18.44 -14.98 19.97
CA LEU A 26 18.87 -14.00 18.97
C LEU A 26 18.48 -14.41 17.55
N SER A 27 18.57 -15.71 17.22
CA SER A 27 18.14 -16.23 15.91
C SER A 27 16.63 -16.07 15.69
N TRP A 28 15.81 -16.27 16.73
CA TRP A 28 14.37 -16.07 16.63
C TRP A 28 14.01 -14.59 16.52
N LEU A 29 14.70 -13.74 17.28
CA LEU A 29 14.55 -12.30 17.22
C LEU A 29 14.92 -11.74 15.84
N SER A 30 15.98 -12.24 15.20
CA SER A 30 16.36 -11.80 13.86
C SER A 30 15.31 -12.13 12.80
N ILE A 31 14.61 -13.26 12.93
CA ILE A 31 13.50 -13.63 12.05
C ILE A 31 12.34 -12.65 12.23
N GLY A 32 12.03 -12.30 13.48
CA GLY A 32 11.01 -11.28 13.80
C GLY A 32 11.33 -9.92 13.18
N TRP A 33 12.59 -9.47 13.29
CA TRP A 33 13.04 -8.21 12.67
C TRP A 33 13.01 -8.25 11.14
N LEU A 34 13.30 -9.39 10.52
CA LEU A 34 13.18 -9.59 9.08
C LEU A 34 11.73 -9.45 8.63
N ALA A 35 10.79 -10.09 9.32
CA ALA A 35 9.36 -9.95 9.04
C ALA A 35 8.88 -8.51 9.24
N PHE A 36 9.32 -7.84 10.32
CA PHE A 36 8.99 -6.45 10.59
C PHE A 36 9.53 -5.49 9.51
N ALA A 37 10.79 -5.67 9.09
CA ALA A 37 11.40 -4.88 8.03
C ALA A 37 10.69 -5.11 6.68
N GLY A 38 10.33 -6.35 6.37
CA GLY A 38 9.54 -6.68 5.18
C GLY A 38 8.16 -6.02 5.18
N ALA A 39 7.43 -6.10 6.30
CA ALA A 39 6.13 -5.46 6.44
C ALA A 39 6.22 -3.93 6.35
N THR A 40 7.22 -3.33 7.00
CA THR A 40 7.47 -1.88 6.97
C THR A 40 7.85 -1.43 5.55
N GLY A 41 8.74 -2.15 4.86
CA GLY A 41 9.10 -1.87 3.48
C GLY A 41 7.91 -1.99 2.52
N GLY A 42 7.07 -3.02 2.69
CA GLY A 42 5.83 -3.19 1.95
C GLY A 42 4.85 -2.03 2.17
N PHE A 43 4.66 -1.61 3.42
CA PHE A 43 3.82 -0.45 3.77
C PHE A 43 4.32 0.83 3.09
N PHE A 44 5.62 1.14 3.18
CA PHE A 44 6.17 2.33 2.52
C PHE A 44 6.09 2.27 0.99
N THR A 45 6.19 1.08 0.39
CA THR A 45 6.01 0.92 -1.06
C THR A 45 4.60 1.33 -1.48
N VAL A 46 3.58 0.92 -0.73
CA VAL A 46 2.19 1.31 -0.99
C VAL A 46 1.98 2.80 -0.73
N MET A 47 2.59 3.36 0.32
CA MET A 47 2.55 4.81 0.59
C MET A 47 3.14 5.63 -0.54
N ILE A 48 4.31 5.24 -1.06
CA ILE A 48 4.94 5.94 -2.20
C ILE A 48 4.02 5.87 -3.43
N ARG A 49 3.42 4.71 -3.71
CA ARG A 49 2.49 4.58 -4.84
C ARG A 49 1.22 5.41 -4.66
N PHE A 50 0.76 5.58 -3.42
CA PHE A 50 -0.39 6.45 -3.13
C PHE A 50 -0.11 7.92 -3.46
N LEU A 51 1.12 8.41 -3.26
CA LEU A 51 1.51 9.79 -3.56
C LEU A 51 1.50 10.12 -5.07
N PHE A 52 1.57 9.11 -5.94
CA PHE A 52 1.60 9.27 -7.39
C PHE A 52 0.42 8.52 -8.03
N PRO A 53 -0.80 9.12 -8.01
CA PRO A 53 -1.95 8.51 -8.66
C PRO A 53 -1.73 8.42 -10.17
N ASN A 54 -2.09 7.29 -10.78
CA ASN A 54 -1.95 7.06 -12.23
C ASN A 54 -3.01 7.79 -13.07
N VAL A 55 -3.71 8.79 -12.51
CA VAL A 55 -4.80 9.48 -13.20
C VAL A 55 -4.43 10.94 -13.36
N LEU A 56 -4.56 11.41 -14.59
CA LEU A 56 -4.46 12.81 -14.92
C LEU A 56 -5.76 13.48 -14.48
N PHE A 57 -5.69 14.37 -13.48
CA PHE A 57 -6.83 15.19 -13.03
C PHE A 57 -7.06 16.40 -13.94
N GLU A 58 -6.64 16.33 -15.20
CA GLU A 58 -7.01 17.35 -16.16
C GLU A 58 -8.41 17.04 -16.71
N PRO A 59 -9.32 18.03 -16.75
CA PRO A 59 -10.54 17.87 -17.51
C PRO A 59 -10.17 17.60 -18.97
N PRO A 60 -10.97 16.79 -19.70
CA PRO A 60 -10.67 16.46 -21.09
C PRO A 60 -10.51 17.74 -21.90
N GLN A 61 -9.33 17.92 -22.52
CA GLN A 61 -9.00 19.11 -23.31
C GLN A 61 -9.85 19.20 -24.60
N SER A 62 -10.51 18.11 -24.99
CA SER A 62 -11.47 18.06 -26.08
C SER A 62 -12.88 17.78 -25.57
N PHE A 63 -13.87 18.45 -26.16
CA PHE A 63 -15.27 18.22 -25.87
C PHE A 63 -16.09 18.23 -27.16
N LYS A 64 -17.22 17.51 -27.15
CA LYS A 64 -18.11 17.41 -28.31
C LYS A 64 -19.04 18.62 -28.37
N ILE A 65 -19.16 19.22 -29.55
CA ILE A 65 -20.03 20.38 -29.80
C ILE A 65 -21.27 20.06 -30.64
N GLY A 66 -21.35 18.87 -31.25
CA GLY A 66 -22.46 18.49 -32.12
C GLY A 66 -22.10 18.58 -33.61
N PHE A 67 -23.11 18.57 -34.47
CA PHE A 67 -22.94 18.65 -35.93
C PHE A 67 -22.90 20.10 -36.43
N PRO A 68 -22.21 20.40 -37.54
CA PRO A 68 -22.20 21.74 -38.13
C PRO A 68 -23.60 22.31 -38.42
N ASP A 69 -24.57 21.46 -38.75
CA ASP A 69 -25.95 21.86 -39.08
C ASP A 69 -26.80 22.30 -37.89
N GLU A 70 -26.36 22.02 -36.67
CA GLU A 70 -26.97 22.54 -35.45
C GLU A 70 -26.60 24.02 -35.20
N PHE A 71 -25.57 24.52 -35.89
CA PHE A 71 -25.08 25.89 -35.79
C PHE A 71 -25.59 26.74 -36.95
N THR A 72 -26.28 27.84 -36.61
CA THR A 72 -26.73 28.82 -37.60
C THR A 72 -25.53 29.54 -38.22
N LYS A 73 -25.46 29.54 -39.56
CA LYS A 73 -24.40 30.22 -40.32
C LYS A 73 -24.37 31.72 -39.98
N GLY A 74 -23.16 32.27 -39.82
CA GLY A 74 -22.93 33.69 -39.52
C GLY A 74 -23.36 34.14 -38.12
N LYS A 75 -23.86 33.24 -37.27
CA LYS A 75 -24.31 33.56 -35.91
C LYS A 75 -23.37 32.97 -34.87
N VAL A 76 -23.12 33.72 -33.81
CA VAL A 76 -22.35 33.27 -32.64
C VAL A 76 -23.23 32.41 -31.74
N ASP A 77 -22.82 31.18 -31.48
CA ASP A 77 -23.42 30.31 -30.47
C ASP A 77 -22.71 30.48 -29.12
N THR A 78 -23.49 30.74 -28.06
CA THR A 78 -23.01 30.99 -26.69
C THR A 78 -23.27 29.83 -25.73
N ARG A 79 -23.82 28.69 -26.18
CA ARG A 79 -24.15 27.53 -25.34
C ARG A 79 -22.97 27.00 -24.54
N PHE A 80 -21.77 27.08 -25.10
CA PHE A 80 -20.54 26.55 -24.48
C PHE A 80 -19.83 27.53 -23.54
N LYS A 81 -20.29 28.78 -23.45
CA LYS A 81 -19.62 29.85 -22.68
C LYS A 81 -19.48 29.50 -21.20
N LYS A 82 -20.53 28.95 -20.57
CA LYS A 82 -20.54 28.68 -19.11
C LYS A 82 -19.63 27.51 -18.71
N LYS A 83 -19.49 26.49 -19.56
CA LYS A 83 -18.73 25.26 -19.25
C LYS A 83 -17.31 25.27 -19.80
N HIS A 84 -17.11 25.87 -20.98
CA HIS A 84 -15.84 25.79 -21.73
C HIS A 84 -15.27 27.15 -22.10
N ALA A 85 -15.92 28.27 -21.75
CA ALA A 85 -15.45 29.64 -22.03
C ALA A 85 -15.12 29.92 -23.51
N VAL A 86 -15.81 29.26 -24.43
CA VAL A 86 -15.65 29.46 -25.89
C VAL A 86 -16.93 29.93 -26.57
N TRP A 87 -16.75 30.54 -27.74
CA TRP A 87 -17.80 30.92 -28.67
C TRP A 87 -17.59 30.16 -29.98
N ILE A 88 -18.68 29.67 -30.58
CA ILE A 88 -18.63 28.93 -31.84
C ILE A 88 -19.32 29.75 -32.93
N VAL A 89 -18.68 29.84 -34.09
CA VAL A 89 -19.24 30.49 -35.29
C VAL A 89 -19.10 29.55 -36.46
N ARG A 90 -20.21 29.30 -37.17
CA ARG A 90 -20.19 28.60 -38.46
C ARG A 90 -20.10 29.63 -39.58
N ASN A 91 -19.04 29.58 -40.38
CA ASN A 91 -18.86 30.50 -41.51
C ASN A 91 -19.74 30.13 -42.71
N ASN A 92 -19.45 28.99 -43.37
CA ASN A 92 -20.09 28.58 -44.62
C ASN A 92 -20.88 27.27 -44.51
#